data_AF-A0A5C8V980-F1
#
_entry.id   AF-A0A5C8V980-F1
#
_cell.length_a   1.000
_cell.length_b   1.000
_cell.length_c   1.000
_cell.angle_alpha   90.00
_cell.angle_beta   90.00
_cell.angle_gamma   90.00
#
_symmetry.space_group_name_H-M   'P 1'
#
loop_
_entity.id
_entity.type
_entity.pdbx_description
1 polymer ?
#
loop_
_entity_poly.entity_id
_entity_poly.type
_entity_poly.pdbx_seq_one_letter_code
_entity_poly.pdbx_strand_id
1 'polypeptide(L)'
;MRTLKIIVGFLLLWGAGVEYVAASREAGSWYSAGVIGGVIIILLICTWLIGTGFSATKNKLTKIQFLKYFGIAFGIFFCFAFLNVGRKIVPSNFVTVNGIKIPLGKCIDGNKRLIPDDKQREEFCKCFVEKLTDNPELKEKYKSRLERDKIIEVFKEVQQDSIFLSIGLDECYGQNMEWTERLADSMRKNWKKELVGTEFEETNDIEKYCDCLIDEYQKYPFKEVMGDKFADSPEAVSIDEKCTELSKK
;
A
#
# COMPACT_ATOMS: atom_id res chain seq x y z
N MET A 1 26.45 -27.32 -3.83
CA MET A 1 25.09 -27.45 -3.25
C MET A 1 25.03 -27.24 -1.74
N ARG A 2 25.98 -27.75 -0.92
CA ARG A 2 25.95 -27.58 0.55
C ARG A 2 25.94 -26.11 1.01
N THR A 3 26.85 -25.30 0.49
CA THR A 3 26.95 -23.85 0.78
C THR A 3 25.68 -23.10 0.40
N LEU A 4 25.06 -23.45 -0.74
CA LEU A 4 23.81 -22.83 -1.19
C LEU A 4 22.66 -23.07 -0.19
N LYS A 5 22.51 -24.29 0.33
CA LYS A 5 21.50 -24.60 1.36
C LYS A 5 21.66 -23.73 2.61
N ILE A 6 22.91 -23.51 3.03
CA ILE A 6 23.23 -22.68 4.19
C ILE A 6 22.82 -21.23 3.91
N ILE A 7 23.27 -20.66 2.78
CA ILE A 7 22.95 -19.28 2.39
C ILE A 7 21.43 -19.08 2.29
N VAL A 8 20.71 -19.98 1.61
CA VAL A 8 19.25 -19.92 1.48
C VAL A 8 18.58 -20.00 2.86
N GLY A 9 19.05 -20.88 3.74
CA GLY A 9 18.56 -20.96 5.11
C GLY A 9 18.70 -19.64 5.88
N PHE A 10 19.85 -18.97 5.77
CA PHE A 10 20.06 -17.66 6.40
C PHE A 10 19.16 -16.57 5.80
N LEU A 11 18.99 -16.52 4.48
CA LEU A 11 18.10 -15.57 3.81
C LEU A 11 16.64 -15.77 4.22
N LEU A 12 16.20 -17.03 4.35
CA LEU A 12 14.85 -17.35 4.84
C LEU A 12 14.66 -16.94 6.30
N LEU A 13 15.65 -17.15 7.17
CA LEU A 13 15.59 -16.70 8.57
C LEU A 13 15.54 -15.18 8.68
N TRP A 14 16.29 -14.46 7.85
CA TRP A 14 16.19 -13.01 7.75
C TRP A 14 14.78 -12.59 7.35
N GLY A 15 14.27 -13.12 6.24
CA GLY A 15 12.94 -12.80 5.72
C GLY A 15 11.85 -13.09 6.74
N ALA A 16 11.90 -14.26 7.39
CA ALA A 16 10.97 -14.62 8.45
C ALA A 16 11.02 -13.69 9.66
N GLY A 17 12.20 -13.22 10.05
CA GLY A 17 12.34 -12.23 11.13
C GLY A 17 11.65 -10.90 10.80
N VAL A 18 11.79 -10.43 9.55
CA VAL A 18 11.12 -9.21 9.06
C VAL A 18 9.60 -9.41 9.01
N GLU A 19 9.14 -10.50 8.39
CA GLU A 19 7.72 -10.81 8.23
C GLU A 19 7.03 -11.08 9.57
N TYR A 20 7.70 -11.74 10.53
CA TYR A 20 7.18 -11.92 11.88
C TYR A 20 6.85 -10.58 12.55
N VAL A 21 7.76 -9.61 12.47
CA VAL A 21 7.55 -8.27 13.04
C VAL A 21 6.43 -7.54 12.30
N ALA A 22 6.39 -7.60 10.98
CA ALA A 22 5.34 -6.97 10.18
C ALA A 22 3.95 -7.56 10.48
N ALA A 23 3.82 -8.88 10.42
CA ALA A 23 2.58 -9.59 10.68
C ALA A 23 2.11 -9.47 12.13
N SER A 24 3.04 -9.45 13.10
CA SER A 24 2.70 -9.22 14.51
C SER A 24 2.16 -7.81 14.76
N ARG A 25 2.75 -6.80 14.09
CA ARG A 25 2.25 -5.42 14.11
C ARG A 25 0.88 -5.31 13.44
N GLU A 26 0.68 -5.95 12.30
CA GLU A 26 -0.60 -5.96 11.59
C GLU A 26 -1.71 -6.68 12.38
N ALA A 27 -1.39 -7.81 13.01
CA ALA A 27 -2.33 -8.53 13.86
C ALA A 27 -2.61 -7.81 15.20
N GLY A 28 -1.83 -6.78 15.54
CA GLY A 28 -1.85 -6.14 16.86
C GLY A 28 -1.46 -7.09 18.00
N SER A 29 -0.87 -8.24 17.69
CA SER A 29 -0.52 -9.29 18.64
C SER A 29 0.70 -10.06 18.17
N TRP A 30 1.71 -10.14 19.04
CA TRP A 30 2.92 -10.95 18.85
C TRP A 30 2.68 -12.45 18.97
N TYR A 31 1.48 -12.84 19.42
CA TYR A 31 1.11 -14.21 19.74
C TYR A 31 -0.02 -14.75 18.87
N SER A 32 -0.29 -14.12 17.73
CA SER A 32 -1.27 -14.64 16.76
C SER A 32 -0.90 -16.06 16.33
N ALA A 33 -1.84 -17.00 16.45
CA ALA A 33 -1.59 -18.42 16.16
C ALA A 33 -1.10 -18.65 14.71
N GLY A 34 -1.63 -17.90 13.75
CA GLY A 34 -1.19 -17.98 12.35
C GLY A 34 0.26 -17.50 12.17
N VAL A 35 0.64 -16.42 12.85
CA VAL A 35 1.99 -15.84 12.81
C VAL A 35 3.00 -16.80 13.45
N ILE A 36 2.69 -17.32 14.64
CA ILE A 36 3.54 -18.31 15.32
C ILE A 36 3.67 -19.58 14.46
N GLY A 37 2.58 -20.10 13.92
CA GLY A 37 2.57 -21.28 13.08
C GLY A 37 3.50 -21.15 11.87
N GLY A 38 3.42 -20.02 11.15
CA GLY A 38 4.29 -19.72 10.02
C GLY A 38 5.78 -19.68 10.40
N VAL A 39 6.11 -19.01 11.52
CA VAL A 39 7.50 -18.94 12.03
C VAL A 39 8.03 -20.32 12.37
N ILE A 40 7.25 -21.17 13.06
CA ILE A 40 7.68 -22.53 13.42
C ILE A 40 8.00 -23.34 12.16
N ILE A 41 7.14 -23.28 11.14
CA ILE A 41 7.36 -24.00 9.87
C ILE A 41 8.67 -23.55 9.21
N ILE A 42 8.90 -22.23 9.11
CA ILE A 42 10.15 -21.73 8.52
C ILE A 42 11.37 -22.12 9.36
N LEU A 43 11.30 -22.05 10.69
CA LEU A 43 12.39 -22.49 11.55
C LEU A 43 12.75 -23.95 11.32
N LEU A 44 11.76 -24.84 11.16
CA LEU A 44 11.98 -26.25 10.86
C LEU A 44 12.65 -26.46 9.49
N ILE A 45 12.18 -25.74 8.45
CA ILE A 45 12.76 -25.79 7.10
C ILE A 45 14.21 -25.29 7.12
N CYS A 46 14.47 -24.15 7.77
CA CYS A 46 15.80 -23.56 7.87
C CYS A 46 16.76 -24.46 8.68
N THR A 47 16.28 -25.04 9.77
CA THR A 47 17.03 -26.02 10.57
C THR A 47 17.46 -27.21 9.72
N TRP A 48 16.55 -27.73 8.88
CA TRP A 48 16.85 -28.83 7.98
C TRP A 48 17.84 -28.43 6.87
N LEU A 49 17.66 -27.26 6.25
CA LEU A 49 18.55 -26.74 5.20
C LEU A 49 19.97 -26.51 5.73
N ILE A 50 20.11 -25.80 6.84
CA ILE A 50 21.40 -25.49 7.48
C ILE A 50 22.05 -26.80 7.96
N GLY A 51 21.29 -27.65 8.66
CA GLY A 51 21.82 -28.90 9.18
C GLY A 51 22.30 -29.85 8.09
N THR A 52 21.52 -30.06 7.03
CA THR A 52 21.97 -30.90 5.89
C THR A 52 23.07 -30.25 5.05
N GLY A 53 23.21 -28.92 5.12
CA GLY A 53 24.32 -28.18 4.52
C GLY A 53 25.65 -28.44 5.25
N PHE A 54 25.64 -28.44 6.58
CA PHE A 54 26.83 -28.69 7.41
C PHE A 54 27.12 -30.18 7.65
N SER A 55 26.13 -31.07 7.50
CA SER A 55 26.35 -32.49 7.74
C SER A 55 27.23 -33.14 6.68
N ALA A 56 28.22 -33.92 7.13
CA ALA A 56 29.03 -34.77 6.26
C ALA A 56 28.19 -35.91 5.64
N THR A 57 27.19 -36.41 6.38
CA THR A 57 26.25 -37.43 5.91
C THR A 57 25.14 -36.75 5.09
N LYS A 58 24.99 -37.16 3.83
CA LYS A 58 24.29 -36.37 2.80
C LYS A 58 22.85 -35.96 3.13
N ASN A 59 22.10 -36.67 3.98
CA ASN A 59 20.65 -36.41 4.18
C ASN A 59 20.06 -36.78 5.56
N LYS A 60 20.85 -37.20 6.55
CA LYS A 60 20.31 -37.60 7.87
C LYS A 60 20.95 -36.79 8.98
N LEU A 61 20.10 -36.06 9.72
CA LEU A 61 20.47 -35.40 10.96
C LEU A 61 20.11 -36.33 12.12
N THR A 62 21.04 -36.55 13.03
CA THR A 62 20.71 -37.16 14.32
C THR A 62 19.86 -36.19 15.14
N LYS A 63 19.10 -36.70 16.12
CA LYS A 63 18.27 -35.85 17.00
C LYS A 63 19.09 -34.74 17.67
N ILE A 64 20.31 -35.06 18.09
CA ILE A 64 21.24 -34.11 18.72
C ILE A 64 21.70 -33.04 17.73
N GLN A 65 22.05 -33.43 16.50
CA GLN A 65 22.43 -32.47 15.46
C GLN A 65 21.26 -31.56 15.09
N PHE A 66 20.06 -32.10 14.95
CA PHE A 66 18.86 -31.32 14.67
C PHE A 66 18.62 -30.27 15.76
N LEU A 67 18.66 -30.67 17.03
CA LEU A 67 18.46 -29.76 18.15
C LEU A 67 19.51 -28.63 18.18
N LYS A 68 20.78 -28.97 17.88
CA LYS A 68 21.87 -27.98 17.77
C LYS A 68 21.58 -26.94 16.67
N TYR A 69 21.21 -27.39 15.47
CA TYR A 69 20.92 -26.49 14.36
C TYR A 69 19.63 -25.70 14.57
N PHE A 70 18.65 -26.27 15.26
CA PHE A 70 17.43 -25.56 15.65
C PHE A 70 17.75 -24.39 16.58
N GLY A 71 18.59 -24.61 17.61
CA GLY A 71 19.04 -23.54 18.49
C GLY A 71 19.75 -22.40 17.76
N ILE A 72 20.59 -22.74 16.77
CA ILE A 72 21.26 -21.75 15.91
C ILE A 72 20.23 -20.96 15.07
N ALA A 73 19.33 -21.66 14.37
CA ALA A 73 18.29 -21.03 13.54
C ALA A 73 17.37 -20.13 14.37
N PHE A 74 16.96 -20.59 15.56
CA PHE A 74 16.14 -19.82 16.49
C PHE A 74 16.87 -18.58 16.99
N GLY A 75 18.14 -18.69 17.38
CA GLY A 75 18.94 -17.54 17.80
C GLY A 75 19.11 -16.49 16.70
N ILE A 76 19.39 -16.91 15.47
CA ILE A 76 19.51 -16.01 14.31
C ILE A 76 18.17 -15.32 14.02
N PHE A 77 17.08 -16.08 13.99
CA PHE A 77 15.74 -15.53 13.83
C PHE A 77 15.44 -14.48 14.91
N PHE A 78 15.74 -14.79 16.17
CA PHE A 78 15.51 -13.88 17.28
C PHE A 78 16.34 -12.61 17.16
N CYS A 79 17.63 -12.72 16.78
CA CYS A 79 18.47 -11.55 16.51
C CYS A 79 17.88 -10.68 15.39
N PHE A 80 17.46 -11.27 14.27
CA PHE A 80 16.85 -10.50 13.19
C PHE A 80 15.50 -9.91 13.59
N ALA A 81 14.62 -10.66 14.24
CA ALA A 81 13.35 -10.16 14.74
C ALA A 81 13.61 -8.99 15.69
N PHE A 82 14.51 -9.11 16.68
CA PHE A 82 14.84 -8.06 17.63
C PHE A 82 15.41 -6.80 16.96
N LEU A 83 16.36 -6.96 16.02
CA LEU A 83 16.89 -5.84 15.24
C LEU A 83 15.77 -5.15 14.42
N ASN A 84 14.81 -5.91 13.90
CA ASN A 84 13.68 -5.37 13.15
C ASN A 84 12.54 -4.83 14.04
N VAL A 85 12.44 -5.24 15.31
CA VAL A 85 11.56 -4.60 16.30
C VAL A 85 12.03 -3.16 16.54
N GLY A 86 13.34 -2.96 16.68
CA GLY A 86 13.96 -1.63 16.85
C GLY A 86 14.00 -0.80 15.57
N ARG A 87 14.01 -1.44 14.38
CA ARG A 87 13.69 -0.75 13.14
C ARG A 87 12.22 -0.36 13.18
N LYS A 88 11.98 0.94 13.41
CA LYS A 88 10.74 1.57 13.01
C LYS A 88 10.47 1.16 11.56
N ILE A 89 9.50 0.28 11.32
CA ILE A 89 8.55 0.63 10.29
C ILE A 89 7.87 1.81 10.92
N VAL A 90 8.22 2.98 10.44
CA VAL A 90 7.55 4.23 10.76
C VAL A 90 6.06 3.99 10.43
N PRO A 91 5.18 4.05 11.43
CA PRO A 91 4.19 5.10 11.39
C PRO A 91 4.67 6.09 12.45
N SER A 92 5.63 6.96 12.11
CA SER A 92 6.02 8.05 13.03
C SER A 92 4.91 9.06 13.19
N ASN A 93 3.88 8.99 12.36
CA ASN A 93 2.87 10.03 12.30
C ASN A 93 1.59 9.43 12.89
N PHE A 94 1.64 9.11 14.18
CA PHE A 94 0.41 9.09 14.95
C PHE A 94 -0.05 10.54 15.06
N VAL A 95 -1.15 10.86 14.40
CA VAL A 95 -1.78 12.17 14.54
C VAL A 95 -2.98 12.01 15.47
N THR A 96 -3.16 13.01 16.33
CA THR A 96 -4.41 13.13 17.09
C THR A 96 -5.30 14.07 16.31
N VAL A 97 -6.39 13.55 15.76
CA VAL A 97 -7.37 14.32 14.98
C VAL A 97 -8.73 14.07 15.61
N ASN A 98 -9.43 15.14 15.99
CA ASN A 98 -10.74 15.10 16.63
C ASN A 98 -10.82 14.14 17.84
N GLY A 99 -9.74 14.04 18.62
CA GLY A 99 -9.66 13.19 19.81
C GLY A 99 -9.40 11.70 19.54
N ILE A 100 -9.13 11.30 18.30
CA ILE A 100 -8.76 9.93 17.93
C ILE A 100 -7.26 9.92 17.57
N LYS A 101 -6.53 8.92 18.08
CA LYS A 101 -5.11 8.72 17.78
C LYS A 101 -4.96 7.75 16.61
N ILE A 102 -4.51 8.25 15.46
CA ILE A 102 -4.58 7.51 14.20
C ILE A 102 -3.17 7.34 13.62
N PRO A 103 -2.71 6.09 13.38
CA PRO A 103 -1.47 5.83 12.65
C PRO A 103 -1.66 6.13 11.15
N LEU A 104 -0.88 7.08 10.61
CA LEU A 104 -0.92 7.41 9.18
C LEU A 104 0.08 6.66 8.31
N GLY A 105 0.98 5.84 8.88
CA GLY A 105 2.12 5.28 8.14
C GLY A 105 1.72 4.51 6.88
N LYS A 106 0.72 3.63 6.96
CA LYS A 106 0.22 2.90 5.78
C LYS A 106 -0.40 3.82 4.73
N CYS A 107 -1.07 4.89 5.14
CA CYS A 107 -1.60 5.88 4.20
C CYS A 107 -0.47 6.61 3.48
N ILE A 108 0.56 7.05 4.22
CA ILE A 108 1.71 7.76 3.66
C ILE A 108 2.48 6.85 2.70
N ASP A 109 2.75 5.61 3.08
CA ASP A 109 3.47 4.67 2.22
C ASP A 109 2.62 4.24 1.01
N GLY A 110 1.32 4.03 1.21
CA GLY A 110 0.38 3.64 0.17
C GLY A 110 0.25 4.69 -0.94
N ASN A 111 0.35 5.97 -0.60
CA ASN A 111 0.21 7.07 -1.55
C ASN A 111 1.53 7.50 -2.23
N LYS A 112 2.65 6.81 -1.96
CA LYS A 112 3.98 7.14 -2.54
C LYS A 112 4.00 7.20 -4.08
N ARG A 113 3.09 6.46 -4.73
CA ARG A 113 2.96 6.46 -6.19
C ARG A 113 2.27 7.71 -6.73
N LEU A 114 1.31 8.24 -5.99
CA LEU A 114 0.47 9.37 -6.39
C LEU A 114 1.10 10.71 -5.99
N ILE A 115 1.68 10.77 -4.79
CA ILE A 115 2.24 11.99 -4.22
C ILE A 115 3.71 11.71 -3.88
N PRO A 116 4.69 12.14 -4.70
CA PRO A 116 6.09 11.78 -4.50
C PRO A 116 6.74 12.37 -3.25
N ASP A 117 6.29 13.54 -2.80
CA ASP A 117 6.81 14.23 -1.61
C ASP A 117 6.24 13.65 -0.31
N ASP A 118 7.12 13.40 0.67
CA ASP A 118 6.75 12.77 1.94
C ASP A 118 5.86 13.68 2.82
N LYS A 119 6.10 15.00 2.82
CA LYS A 119 5.32 15.94 3.63
C LYS A 119 3.93 16.14 3.04
N GLN A 120 3.82 16.27 1.73
CA GLN A 120 2.53 16.35 1.04
C GLN A 120 1.69 15.10 1.28
N ARG A 121 2.32 13.91 1.36
CA ARG A 121 1.60 12.68 1.72
C ARG A 121 1.07 12.69 3.15
N GLU A 122 1.87 13.17 4.09
CA GLU A 122 1.45 13.31 5.47
C GLU A 122 0.27 14.28 5.60
N GLU A 123 0.35 15.43 4.93
CA GLU A 123 -0.72 16.44 4.89
C GLU A 123 -2.00 15.89 4.27
N PHE A 124 -1.90 15.21 3.12
CA PHE A 124 -3.03 14.54 2.48
C PHE A 124 -3.71 13.52 3.41
N CYS A 125 -2.92 12.61 3.99
CA CYS A 125 -3.43 11.57 4.88
C CYS A 125 -4.07 12.15 6.16
N LYS A 126 -3.50 13.22 6.69
CA LYS A 126 -4.06 13.92 7.85
C LYS A 126 -5.37 14.60 7.49
N CYS A 127 -5.42 15.32 6.37
CA CYS A 127 -6.64 15.97 5.89
C CYS A 127 -7.76 14.97 5.64
N PHE A 128 -7.47 13.83 5.00
CA PHE A 128 -8.47 12.78 4.76
C PHE A 128 -9.13 12.33 6.08
N VAL A 129 -8.31 12.10 7.10
CA VAL A 129 -8.79 11.67 8.42
C VAL A 129 -9.56 12.79 9.13
N GLU A 130 -9.13 14.04 8.99
CA GLU A 130 -9.80 15.21 9.55
C GLU A 130 -11.21 15.36 8.98
N LYS A 131 -11.34 15.42 7.65
CA LYS A 131 -12.64 15.46 6.95
C LYS A 131 -13.55 14.30 7.36
N LEU A 132 -13.00 13.10 7.45
CA LEU A 132 -13.78 11.92 7.83
C LEU A 132 -14.26 11.99 9.29
N THR A 133 -13.44 12.51 10.20
CA THR A 133 -13.74 12.52 11.64
C THR A 133 -14.45 13.79 12.11
N ASP A 134 -14.52 14.83 11.28
CA ASP A 134 -15.34 16.02 11.50
C ASP A 134 -16.84 15.68 11.43
N ASN A 135 -17.23 14.67 10.64
CA ASN A 135 -18.58 14.13 10.64
C ASN A 135 -18.75 13.12 11.81
N PRO A 136 -19.64 13.38 12.80
CA PRO A 136 -19.81 12.50 13.96
C PRO A 136 -20.22 11.07 13.62
N GLU A 137 -21.05 10.86 12.59
CA GLU A 137 -21.52 9.53 12.20
C GLU A 137 -20.40 8.71 11.60
N LEU A 138 -19.62 9.31 10.69
CA LEU A 138 -18.47 8.66 10.06
C LEU A 138 -17.36 8.41 11.09
N LYS A 139 -17.15 9.37 11.99
CA LYS A 139 -16.22 9.23 13.11
C LYS A 139 -16.54 7.98 13.92
N GLU A 140 -17.77 7.81 14.40
CA GLU A 140 -18.14 6.62 15.17
C GLU A 140 -18.09 5.34 14.33
N LYS A 141 -18.53 5.38 13.06
CA LYS A 141 -18.46 4.23 12.14
C LYS A 141 -17.03 3.72 11.92
N TYR A 142 -16.06 4.63 11.79
CA TYR A 142 -14.68 4.29 11.38
C TYR A 142 -13.65 4.33 12.51
N LYS A 143 -13.94 4.91 13.68
CA LYS A 143 -13.01 5.10 14.81
C LYS A 143 -12.14 3.88 15.09
N SER A 144 -12.77 2.73 15.36
CA SER A 144 -12.06 1.51 15.72
C SER A 144 -11.15 0.98 14.60
N ARG A 145 -11.47 1.25 13.33
CA ARG A 145 -10.65 0.88 12.18
C ARG A 145 -9.48 1.85 11.99
N LEU A 146 -9.74 3.14 12.16
CA LEU A 146 -8.71 4.18 12.10
C LEU A 146 -7.66 3.98 13.20
N GLU A 147 -8.07 3.71 14.45
CA GLU A 147 -7.15 3.44 15.58
C GLU A 147 -6.31 2.16 15.38
N ARG A 148 -6.82 1.20 14.60
CA ARG A 148 -6.17 -0.11 14.34
C ARG A 148 -5.42 -0.17 13.00
N ASP A 149 -4.99 0.97 12.47
CA ASP A 149 -4.15 1.02 11.26
C ASP A 149 -4.82 0.40 10.02
N LYS A 150 -6.16 0.52 9.94
CA LYS A 150 -6.98 0.10 8.79
C LYS A 150 -7.42 1.28 7.91
N ILE A 151 -6.66 2.38 7.93
CA ILE A 151 -6.97 3.60 7.16
C ILE A 151 -7.15 3.35 5.66
N ILE A 152 -6.39 2.43 5.07
CA ILE A 152 -6.51 2.08 3.64
C ILE A 152 -7.84 1.38 3.33
N GLU A 153 -8.34 0.54 4.22
CA GLU A 153 -9.64 -0.11 4.05
C GLU A 153 -10.77 0.91 4.15
N VAL A 154 -10.66 1.83 5.13
CA VAL A 154 -11.59 2.95 5.27
C VAL A 154 -11.58 3.84 4.02
N PHE A 155 -10.40 4.18 3.49
CA PHE A 155 -10.25 4.98 2.29
C PHE A 155 -10.97 4.35 1.09
N LYS A 156 -10.78 3.04 0.85
CA LYS A 156 -11.45 2.32 -0.24
C LYS A 156 -12.96 2.27 -0.08
N GLU A 157 -13.45 2.05 1.15
CA GLU A 157 -14.90 2.05 1.42
C GLU A 157 -15.49 3.43 1.16
N VAL A 158 -14.85 4.49 1.67
CA VAL A 158 -15.31 5.87 1.49
C VAL A 158 -15.31 6.24 0.01
N GLN A 159 -14.29 5.85 -0.77
CA GLN A 159 -14.24 6.07 -2.23
C GLN A 159 -15.37 5.43 -3.01
N GLN A 160 -15.95 4.33 -2.49
CA GLN A 160 -17.05 3.62 -3.14
C GLN A 160 -18.43 4.13 -2.70
N ASP A 161 -18.46 4.94 -1.64
CA ASP A 161 -19.68 5.50 -1.08
C ASP A 161 -19.98 6.88 -1.70
N SER A 162 -21.25 7.25 -1.84
CA SER A 162 -21.66 8.58 -2.33
C SER A 162 -21.19 9.69 -1.39
N ILE A 163 -20.83 9.32 -0.16
CA ILE A 163 -20.25 10.20 0.85
C ILE A 163 -18.89 10.74 0.41
N PHE A 164 -18.13 10.07 -0.48
CA PHE A 164 -16.82 10.54 -0.95
C PHE A 164 -16.83 12.01 -1.42
N LEU A 165 -17.85 12.36 -2.21
CA LEU A 165 -18.01 13.69 -2.80
C LEU A 165 -18.50 14.71 -1.75
N SER A 166 -19.24 14.29 -0.73
CA SER A 166 -19.82 15.21 0.25
C SER A 166 -18.87 15.60 1.39
N ILE A 167 -17.81 14.82 1.61
CA ILE A 167 -16.81 15.10 2.66
C ILE A 167 -15.67 16.02 2.20
N GLY A 168 -15.66 16.44 0.92
CA GLY A 168 -14.69 17.41 0.39
C GLY A 168 -13.25 16.91 0.44
N LEU A 169 -12.99 15.69 -0.04
CA LEU A 169 -11.63 15.12 -0.11
C LEU A 169 -10.78 15.71 -1.23
N ASP A 170 -11.41 16.34 -2.22
CA ASP A 170 -10.77 17.19 -3.22
C ASP A 170 -9.90 18.27 -2.54
N GLU A 171 -10.37 18.85 -1.42
CA GLU A 171 -9.62 19.84 -0.65
C GLU A 171 -8.34 19.28 -0.01
N CYS A 172 -8.26 17.96 0.16
CA CYS A 172 -7.09 17.30 0.73
C CYS A 172 -5.94 17.12 -0.28
N TYR A 173 -6.24 17.20 -1.57
CA TYR A 173 -5.21 17.31 -2.59
C TYR A 173 -4.65 18.74 -2.52
N GLY A 174 -3.48 18.86 -1.86
CA GLY A 174 -2.91 20.15 -1.49
C GLY A 174 -2.77 21.14 -2.64
N GLN A 175 -2.75 22.44 -2.33
CA GLN A 175 -2.64 23.53 -3.32
C GLN A 175 -1.37 23.47 -4.20
N ASN A 176 -0.42 22.60 -3.87
CA ASN A 176 0.87 22.45 -4.54
C ASN A 176 1.02 21.09 -5.23
N MET A 177 -0.07 20.34 -5.42
CA MET A 177 0.00 19.10 -6.18
C MET A 177 0.02 19.47 -7.67
N GLU A 178 1.14 19.19 -8.32
CA GLU A 178 1.35 19.45 -9.73
C GLU A 178 1.13 18.19 -10.56
N TRP A 179 0.85 18.37 -11.84
CA TRP A 179 0.88 17.28 -12.80
C TRP A 179 2.25 16.61 -12.78
N THR A 180 2.27 15.29 -12.59
CA THR A 180 3.47 14.49 -12.77
C THR A 180 3.23 13.44 -13.84
N GLU A 181 4.28 13.04 -14.56
CA GLU A 181 4.18 11.97 -15.57
C GLU A 181 3.59 10.69 -14.97
N ARG A 182 3.96 10.34 -13.74
CA ARG A 182 3.44 9.15 -13.04
C ARG A 182 1.95 9.24 -12.76
N LEU A 183 1.46 10.43 -12.39
CA LEU A 183 0.04 10.65 -12.14
C LEU A 183 -0.75 10.55 -13.44
N ALA A 184 -0.25 11.21 -14.49
CA ALA A 184 -0.83 11.14 -15.84
C ALA A 184 -0.89 9.69 -16.36
N ASP A 185 0.20 8.93 -16.22
CA ASP A 185 0.26 7.51 -16.59
C ASP A 185 -0.74 6.66 -15.79
N SER A 186 -0.91 6.96 -14.50
CA SER A 186 -1.85 6.25 -13.65
C SER A 186 -3.30 6.53 -14.05
N MET A 187 -3.63 7.78 -14.37
CA MET A 187 -4.95 8.17 -14.85
C MET A 187 -5.25 7.54 -16.21
N ARG A 188 -4.30 7.60 -17.16
CA ARG A 188 -4.38 6.94 -18.47
C ARG A 188 -4.66 5.45 -18.35
N LYS A 189 -3.95 4.74 -17.46
CA LYS A 189 -4.17 3.31 -17.21
C LYS A 189 -5.55 3.02 -16.62
N ASN A 190 -6.03 3.86 -15.72
CA ASN A 190 -7.36 3.71 -15.13
C ASN A 190 -8.45 3.92 -16.18
N TRP A 191 -8.42 5.00 -16.96
CA TRP A 191 -9.40 5.23 -18.04
C TRP A 191 -9.39 4.12 -19.07
N LYS A 192 -8.19 3.69 -19.51
CA LYS A 192 -8.06 2.56 -20.44
C LYS A 192 -8.73 1.29 -19.88
N LYS A 193 -8.57 1.02 -18.58
CA LYS A 193 -9.20 -0.14 -17.94
C LYS A 193 -10.73 -0.04 -17.90
N GLU A 194 -11.28 1.16 -17.70
CA GLU A 194 -12.74 1.39 -17.68
C GLU A 194 -13.36 1.35 -19.08
N LEU A 195 -12.61 1.68 -20.14
CA LEU A 195 -13.12 1.73 -21.51
C LEU A 195 -12.96 0.42 -22.29
N VAL A 196 -12.00 -0.44 -21.93
CA VAL A 196 -11.82 -1.75 -22.57
C VAL A 196 -13.01 -2.65 -22.27
N GLY A 197 -13.55 -3.29 -23.33
CA GLY A 197 -14.74 -4.13 -23.26
C GLY A 197 -16.07 -3.35 -23.29
N THR A 198 -16.04 -2.05 -23.58
CA THR A 198 -17.24 -1.21 -23.76
C THR A 198 -17.52 -0.95 -25.23
N GLU A 199 -18.71 -0.44 -25.57
CA GLU A 199 -19.05 -0.03 -26.95
C GLU A 199 -18.08 1.02 -27.50
N PHE A 200 -17.47 1.84 -26.63
CA PHE A 200 -16.47 2.84 -27.02
C PHE A 200 -15.23 2.20 -27.67
N GLU A 201 -14.85 0.98 -27.24
CA GLU A 201 -13.74 0.24 -27.86
C GLU A 201 -14.05 -0.12 -29.31
N GLU A 202 -15.32 -0.31 -29.68
CA GLU A 202 -15.71 -0.68 -31.04
C GLU A 202 -15.58 0.52 -31.99
N THR A 203 -15.91 1.72 -31.52
CA THR A 203 -15.97 2.95 -32.34
C THR A 203 -14.71 3.81 -32.30
N ASN A 204 -13.89 3.70 -31.24
CA ASN A 204 -12.78 4.60 -30.97
C ASN A 204 -11.49 3.86 -30.58
N ASP A 205 -10.34 4.48 -30.86
CA ASP A 205 -9.03 4.11 -30.34
C ASP A 205 -8.87 4.63 -28.91
N ILE A 206 -8.97 3.71 -27.93
CA ILE A 206 -8.89 4.02 -26.50
C ILE A 206 -7.55 4.68 -26.14
N GLU A 207 -6.45 4.25 -26.76
CA GLU A 207 -5.11 4.77 -26.42
C GLU A 207 -5.01 6.23 -26.87
N LYS A 208 -5.44 6.50 -28.11
CA LYS A 208 -5.49 7.86 -28.65
C LYS A 208 -6.44 8.78 -27.86
N TYR A 209 -7.58 8.25 -27.40
CA TYR A 209 -8.52 8.98 -26.56
C TYR A 209 -7.90 9.34 -25.20
N CYS A 210 -7.36 8.35 -24.48
CA CYS A 210 -6.77 8.57 -23.16
C CYS A 210 -5.55 9.50 -23.21
N ASP A 211 -4.74 9.42 -24.26
CA ASP A 211 -3.60 10.32 -24.48
C ASP A 211 -4.08 11.76 -24.70
N CYS A 212 -5.09 11.95 -25.53
CA CYS A 212 -5.71 13.27 -25.74
C CYS A 212 -6.25 13.87 -24.44
N LEU A 213 -6.96 13.07 -23.61
CA LEU A 213 -7.48 13.55 -22.33
C LEU A 213 -6.35 14.05 -21.41
N ILE A 214 -5.26 13.30 -21.30
CA ILE A 214 -4.10 13.72 -20.51
C ILE A 214 -3.51 15.03 -21.04
N ASP A 215 -3.28 15.11 -22.35
CA ASP A 215 -2.66 16.28 -22.98
C ASP A 215 -3.53 17.54 -22.81
N GLU A 216 -4.85 17.41 -22.86
CA GLU A 216 -5.77 18.53 -22.65
C GLU A 216 -5.90 18.91 -21.17
N TYR A 217 -6.07 17.94 -20.26
CA TYR A 217 -6.20 18.24 -18.83
C TYR A 217 -4.92 18.81 -18.20
N GLN A 218 -3.75 18.43 -18.70
CA GLN A 218 -2.47 19.00 -18.24
C GLN A 218 -2.30 20.49 -18.55
N LYS A 219 -3.15 21.07 -19.40
CA LYS A 219 -3.17 22.53 -19.66
C LYS A 219 -3.78 23.33 -18.52
N TYR A 220 -4.50 22.66 -17.62
CA TYR A 220 -5.15 23.27 -16.46
C TYR A 220 -4.39 22.91 -15.19
N PRO A 221 -4.38 23.80 -14.18
CA PRO A 221 -3.87 23.46 -12.86
C PRO A 221 -4.55 22.19 -12.32
N PHE A 222 -3.76 21.26 -11.78
CA PHE A 222 -4.29 19.98 -11.29
C PHE A 222 -5.43 20.15 -10.27
N LYS A 223 -5.30 21.14 -9.37
CA LYS A 223 -6.35 21.50 -8.40
C LYS A 223 -7.68 21.89 -9.07
N GLU A 224 -7.61 22.56 -10.21
CA GLU A 224 -8.79 22.94 -10.97
C GLU A 224 -9.47 21.69 -11.54
N VAL A 225 -8.69 20.81 -12.18
CA VAL A 225 -9.19 19.55 -12.78
C VAL A 225 -9.82 18.62 -11.74
N MET A 226 -9.27 18.57 -10.53
CA MET A 226 -9.77 17.72 -9.44
C MET A 226 -10.92 18.33 -8.64
N GLY A 227 -11.28 19.59 -8.87
CA GLY A 227 -12.34 20.26 -8.14
C GLY A 227 -13.73 19.82 -8.59
N ASP A 228 -14.70 19.85 -7.68
CA ASP A 228 -16.08 19.36 -7.90
C ASP A 228 -16.79 19.95 -9.13
N LYS A 229 -16.39 21.13 -9.59
CA LYS A 229 -17.06 21.83 -10.70
C LYS A 229 -16.42 21.59 -12.06
N PHE A 230 -15.21 21.06 -12.12
CA PHE A 230 -14.50 20.95 -13.39
C PHE A 230 -15.07 19.81 -14.23
N ALA A 231 -15.39 18.66 -13.63
CA ALA A 231 -15.98 17.53 -14.37
C ALA A 231 -17.30 17.89 -15.08
N ASP A 232 -18.10 18.79 -14.49
CA ASP A 232 -19.37 19.27 -15.06
C ASP A 232 -19.23 20.58 -15.85
N SER A 233 -17.99 21.08 -16.03
CA SER A 233 -17.75 22.35 -16.71
C SER A 233 -17.91 22.23 -18.23
N PRO A 234 -18.28 23.32 -18.93
CA PRO A 234 -18.24 23.37 -20.39
C PRO A 234 -16.87 22.98 -20.97
N GLU A 235 -15.79 23.31 -20.25
CA GLU A 235 -14.42 22.98 -20.61
C GLU A 235 -14.18 21.47 -20.61
N ALA A 236 -14.59 20.75 -19.56
CA ALA A 236 -14.45 19.30 -19.50
C ALA A 236 -15.28 18.60 -20.58
N VAL A 237 -16.52 19.04 -20.80
CA VAL A 237 -17.37 18.53 -21.89
C VAL A 237 -16.72 18.75 -23.25
N SER A 238 -16.17 19.94 -23.48
CA SER A 238 -15.49 20.24 -24.75
C SER A 238 -14.22 19.41 -24.96
N ILE A 239 -13.46 19.14 -23.90
CA ILE A 239 -12.29 18.25 -23.96
C ILE A 239 -12.73 16.82 -24.31
N ASP A 240 -13.79 16.32 -23.66
CA ASP A 240 -14.31 14.98 -23.90
C ASP A 240 -14.81 14.80 -25.34
N GLU A 241 -15.62 15.74 -25.85
CA GLU A 241 -16.10 15.74 -27.23
C GLU A 241 -14.95 15.78 -28.23
N LYS A 242 -13.97 16.66 -27.99
CA LYS A 242 -12.77 16.79 -28.84
C LYS A 242 -11.98 15.48 -28.89
N CYS A 243 -11.70 14.88 -27.74
CA CYS A 243 -10.90 13.66 -27.66
C CYS A 243 -11.66 12.45 -28.21
N THR A 244 -12.98 12.40 -28.02
CA THR A 244 -13.86 11.41 -28.66
C THR A 244 -13.81 11.54 -30.17
N GLU A 245 -13.92 12.75 -30.74
CA GLU A 245 -13.86 12.92 -32.20
C GLU A 245 -12.50 12.52 -32.78
N LEU A 246 -11.40 12.96 -32.13
CA LEU A 246 -10.04 12.66 -32.58
C LEU A 246 -9.67 11.18 -32.50
N SER A 247 -10.38 10.40 -31.68
CA SER A 247 -10.10 8.98 -31.47
C SER A 247 -10.93 8.03 -32.32
N LYS A 248 -11.87 8.51 -33.15
CA LYS A 248 -12.67 7.62 -34.02
C LYS A 248 -11.80 6.80 -34.98
N LYS A 249 -12.20 5.55 -35.20
CA LYS A 249 -11.56 4.59 -36.11
C LYS A 249 -11.92 4.82 -37.58
#